data_AF-A0A6N7Q334-F1
#
_entry.id   AF-A0A6N7Q334-F1
#
_cell.length_a   1.000
_cell.length_b   1.000
_cell.length_c   1.000
_cell.angle_alpha   90.00
_cell.angle_beta   90.00
_cell.angle_gamma   90.00
#
_symmetry.space_group_name_H-M   'P 1'
#
loop_
_entity.id
_entity.type
_entity.pdbx_description
1 polymer ?
#
loop_
_entity_poly.entity_id
_entity_poly.type
_entity_poly.pdbx_seq_one_letter_code
_entity_poly.pdbx_strand_id
1 'polypeptide(L)'
;MQVDTFGAYVRAELDSWGREFALHRDCDYLGYQTKNMLQVLIEHRGEMPGRAQGYAPLHCDARCQVIEDIVASIARDHVAMSCALRAYHCGIGRRKVERYETALLLLANCGQKPISTRQYLNLVELGFQRVRGRLEGLVQAA
;
A
#
# COMPACT_ATOMS: atom_id res chain seq x y z
N MET A 1 9.60 -7.72 29.62
CA MET A 1 9.42 -7.20 28.25
C MET A 1 8.04 -7.64 27.79
N GLN A 2 7.08 -6.72 27.71
CA GLN A 2 5.71 -7.03 27.29
C GLN A 2 5.75 -7.33 25.78
N VAL A 3 5.26 -8.49 25.36
CA VAL A 3 5.29 -8.89 23.95
C VAL A 3 4.27 -8.03 23.19
N ASP A 4 4.72 -7.29 22.18
CA ASP A 4 3.84 -6.47 21.31
C ASP A 4 3.08 -7.36 20.33
N THR A 5 2.07 -8.06 20.84
CA THR A 5 1.22 -8.97 20.07
C THR A 5 0.42 -8.23 19.01
N PHE A 6 -0.01 -7.00 19.30
CA PHE A 6 -0.76 -6.19 18.33
C PHE A 6 0.14 -5.70 17.20
N GLY A 7 1.36 -5.25 17.50
CA GLY A 7 2.34 -4.91 16.46
C GLY A 7 2.64 -6.09 15.53
N ALA A 8 2.76 -7.31 16.09
CA ALA A 8 2.93 -8.53 15.29
C ALA A 8 1.70 -8.81 14.39
N TYR A 9 0.49 -8.62 14.92
CA TYR A 9 -0.75 -8.73 14.16
C TYR A 9 -0.78 -7.75 12.97
N VAL A 10 -0.50 -6.46 13.19
CA VAL A 10 -0.52 -5.45 12.12
C VAL A 10 0.51 -5.75 11.03
N ARG A 11 1.70 -6.26 11.40
CA ARG A 11 2.71 -6.70 10.41
C ARG A 11 2.18 -7.85 9.55
N ALA A 12 1.50 -8.82 10.15
CA ALA A 12 0.89 -9.92 9.41
C ALA A 12 -0.20 -9.43 8.44
N GLU A 13 -1.03 -8.47 8.85
CA GLU A 13 -2.04 -7.87 7.98
C GLU A 13 -1.44 -7.13 6.79
N LEU A 14 -0.38 -6.33 7.03
CA LEU A 14 0.34 -5.62 5.96
C LEU A 14 1.05 -6.56 5.00
N ASP A 15 1.57 -7.68 5.49
CA ASP A 15 2.17 -8.73 4.64
C ASP A 15 1.10 -9.43 3.80
N SER A 16 -0.08 -9.70 4.35
CA SER A 16 -1.22 -10.25 3.61
C SER A 16 -1.67 -9.28 2.52
N TRP A 17 -1.89 -8.01 2.88
CA TRP A 17 -2.24 -6.95 1.94
C TRP A 17 -1.20 -6.80 0.84
N GLY A 18 0.10 -6.85 1.16
CA GLY A 18 1.18 -6.76 0.19
C GLY A 18 1.19 -7.92 -0.82
N ARG A 19 0.75 -9.12 -0.43
CA ARG A 19 0.56 -10.26 -1.34
C ARG A 19 -0.67 -10.08 -2.22
N GLU A 20 -1.77 -9.63 -1.63
CA GLU A 20 -3.04 -9.46 -2.33
C GLU A 20 -2.94 -8.37 -3.42
N PHE A 21 -2.31 -7.25 -3.08
CA PHE A 21 -2.10 -6.08 -3.95
C PHE A 21 -0.71 -6.04 -4.58
N ALA A 22 -0.07 -7.19 -4.78
CA ALA A 22 1.30 -7.25 -5.29
C ALA A 22 1.44 -6.49 -6.63
N LEU A 23 2.50 -5.68 -6.76
CA LEU A 23 2.66 -4.76 -7.89
C LEU A 23 2.81 -5.42 -9.26
N HIS A 24 3.19 -6.69 -9.27
CA HIS A 24 3.33 -7.52 -10.48
C HIS A 24 2.04 -8.29 -10.83
N ARG A 25 1.01 -8.22 -9.98
CA ARG A 25 -0.27 -8.88 -10.22
C ARG A 25 -1.05 -8.09 -11.27
N ASP A 26 -1.59 -8.81 -12.24
CA ASP A 26 -2.45 -8.24 -13.27
C ASP A 26 -3.83 -7.89 -12.70
N CYS A 27 -4.48 -6.88 -13.27
CA CYS A 27 -5.84 -6.50 -12.91
C CYS A 27 -6.84 -7.35 -13.70
N ASP A 28 -7.44 -8.35 -13.04
CA ASP A 28 -8.24 -9.38 -13.72
C ASP A 28 -9.68 -8.96 -14.10
N TYR A 29 -10.15 -7.73 -13.83
CA TYR A 29 -11.56 -7.35 -14.04
C TYR A 29 -11.80 -6.21 -15.04
N LEU A 30 -12.92 -6.32 -15.78
CA LEU A 30 -13.33 -5.49 -16.93
C LEU A 30 -12.43 -5.57 -18.19
N GLY A 31 -11.66 -6.65 -18.37
CA GLY A 31 -10.90 -6.88 -19.61
C GLY A 31 -9.58 -6.11 -19.72
N TYR A 32 -9.12 -5.48 -18.64
CA TYR A 32 -7.81 -4.83 -18.57
C TYR A 32 -6.66 -5.80 -18.27
N GLN A 33 -6.68 -7.01 -18.85
CA GLN A 33 -5.57 -7.99 -18.75
C GLN A 33 -4.22 -7.45 -19.23
N THR A 34 -4.19 -6.28 -19.86
CA THR A 34 -2.96 -5.61 -20.30
C THR A 34 -2.31 -4.74 -19.22
N LYS A 35 -2.95 -4.49 -18.06
CA LYS A 35 -2.42 -3.60 -17.01
C LYS A 35 -2.21 -4.30 -15.68
N ASN A 36 -1.03 -4.09 -15.10
CA ASN A 36 -0.71 -4.54 -13.76
C ASN A 36 -0.96 -3.44 -12.71
N MET A 37 -1.00 -3.85 -11.44
CA MET A 37 -1.27 -2.97 -10.30
C MET A 37 -0.36 -1.73 -10.24
N LEU A 38 0.92 -1.86 -10.62
CA LEU A 38 1.83 -0.73 -10.68
C LEU A 38 1.42 0.30 -11.73
N GLN A 39 1.01 -0.14 -12.93
CA GLN A 39 0.55 0.76 -13.99
C GLN A 39 -0.71 1.51 -13.56
N VAL A 40 -1.65 0.85 -12.88
CA VAL A 40 -2.84 1.50 -12.33
C VAL A 40 -2.46 2.59 -11.35
N LEU A 41 -1.56 2.29 -10.41
CA LEU A 41 -1.10 3.29 -9.44
C LEU A 41 -0.40 4.47 -10.11
N ILE A 42 0.36 4.23 -11.19
CA ILE A 42 0.99 5.31 -11.95
C ILE A 42 -0.05 6.22 -12.60
N GLU A 43 -1.03 5.64 -13.30
CA GLU A 43 -2.09 6.38 -14.00
C GLU A 43 -2.99 7.17 -13.04
N HIS A 44 -3.15 6.67 -11.81
CA HIS A 44 -4.01 7.25 -10.79
C HIS A 44 -3.23 7.93 -9.66
N ARG A 45 -2.00 8.40 -9.94
CA ARG A 45 -1.21 9.24 -9.01
C ARG A 45 -1.05 8.61 -7.61
N GLY A 46 -0.69 7.34 -7.58
CA GLY A 46 -0.43 6.57 -6.36
C GLY A 46 -1.67 6.09 -5.61
N GLU A 47 -2.87 6.47 -6.06
CA GLU A 47 -4.14 6.03 -5.50
C GLU A 47 -4.67 4.82 -6.26
N MET A 48 -5.30 3.90 -5.53
CA MET A 48 -6.09 2.85 -6.16
C MET A 48 -7.46 3.42 -6.52
N PRO A 49 -7.91 3.24 -7.78
CA PRO A 49 -9.28 3.58 -8.17
C PRO A 49 -10.29 2.83 -7.30
N GLY A 50 -11.41 3.49 -7.01
CA GLY A 50 -12.50 2.89 -6.26
C GLY A 50 -13.08 1.67 -6.98
N ARG A 51 -13.78 0.79 -6.23
CA ARG A 51 -14.36 -0.47 -6.72
C ARG A 51 -15.18 -0.31 -8.01
N ALA A 52 -15.86 0.82 -8.19
CA ALA A 52 -16.68 1.11 -9.36
C ALA A 52 -15.86 1.31 -10.66
N GLN A 53 -14.57 1.63 -10.57
CA GLN A 53 -13.69 1.86 -11.72
C GLN A 53 -13.02 0.58 -12.24
N GLY A 54 -13.23 -0.57 -11.58
CA GLY A 54 -12.88 -1.89 -12.12
C GLY A 54 -11.45 -2.38 -11.93
N TYR A 55 -10.62 -1.68 -11.13
CA TYR A 55 -9.20 -2.04 -10.92
C TYR A 55 -8.94 -2.88 -9.66
N ALA A 56 -9.98 -3.31 -8.95
CA ALA A 56 -9.83 -4.13 -7.74
C ALA A 56 -9.57 -5.62 -8.08
N PRO A 57 -8.76 -6.34 -7.29
CA PRO A 57 -8.63 -7.79 -7.40
C PRO A 57 -10.01 -8.47 -7.33
N LEU A 58 -10.22 -9.45 -8.19
CA LEU A 58 -11.50 -10.15 -8.41
C LEU A 58 -12.12 -10.67 -7.11
N HIS A 59 -11.27 -11.20 -6.25
CA HIS A 59 -11.56 -11.52 -4.87
C HIS A 59 -10.47 -10.82 -4.07
N CYS A 60 -10.87 -9.84 -3.27
CA CYS A 60 -10.02 -9.19 -2.29
C CYS A 60 -10.50 -9.65 -0.91
N ASP A 61 -9.63 -10.27 -0.13
CA ASP A 61 -9.91 -10.56 1.28
C ASP A 61 -10.38 -9.26 1.96
N ALA A 62 -11.51 -9.34 2.66
CA ALA A 62 -12.11 -8.19 3.35
C ALA A 62 -11.11 -7.48 4.28
N ARG A 63 -10.18 -8.24 4.90
CA ARG A 63 -9.12 -7.70 5.76
C ARG A 63 -8.08 -6.93 4.96
N CYS A 64 -7.68 -7.45 3.79
CA CYS A 64 -6.77 -6.76 2.89
C CYS A 64 -7.41 -5.49 2.33
N GLN A 65 -8.73 -5.50 2.05
CA GLN A 65 -9.45 -4.30 1.68
C GLN A 65 -9.44 -3.25 2.80
N VAL A 66 -9.64 -3.64 4.06
CA VAL A 66 -9.58 -2.67 5.18
C VAL A 66 -8.24 -1.96 5.22
N ILE A 67 -7.14 -2.68 5.01
CA ILE A 67 -5.80 -2.06 4.91
C ILE A 67 -5.72 -1.13 3.70
N GLU A 68 -6.22 -1.56 2.55
CA GLU A 68 -6.26 -0.74 1.34
C GLU A 68 -7.04 0.57 1.54
N ASP A 69 -8.19 0.51 2.20
CA ASP A 69 -9.02 1.69 2.51
C ASP A 69 -8.30 2.64 3.47
N ILE A 70 -7.55 2.11 4.45
CA ILE A 70 -6.69 2.91 5.34
C ILE A 70 -5.58 3.59 4.54
N VAL A 71 -4.88 2.85 3.67
CA VAL A 71 -3.78 3.38 2.84
C VAL A 71 -4.29 4.41 1.83
N ALA A 72 -5.46 4.19 1.22
CA ALA A 72 -6.14 5.16 0.37
C ALA A 72 -6.52 6.41 1.17
N SER A 73 -6.98 6.25 2.42
CA SER A 73 -7.21 7.40 3.28
C SER A 73 -5.94 8.17 3.62
N ILE A 74 -4.81 7.48 3.82
CA ILE A 74 -3.48 8.09 4.03
C ILE A 74 -3.01 8.83 2.78
N ALA A 75 -3.36 8.35 1.58
CA ALA A 75 -2.97 9.01 0.33
C ALA A 75 -3.54 10.43 0.22
N ARG A 76 -4.78 10.63 0.72
CA ARG A 76 -5.48 11.92 0.69
C ARG A 76 -4.80 13.02 1.51
N ASP A 77 -4.15 12.68 2.61
CA ASP A 77 -3.47 13.66 3.48
C ASP A 77 -1.94 13.58 3.39
N HIS A 78 -1.38 12.43 3.01
CA HIS A 78 0.06 12.21 2.95
C HIS A 78 0.45 11.20 1.85
N VAL A 79 0.26 11.58 0.58
CA VAL A 79 0.56 10.75 -0.61
C VAL A 79 1.95 10.11 -0.61
N ALA A 80 2.99 10.79 -0.10
CA ALA A 80 4.33 10.23 -0.08
C ALA A 80 4.46 8.98 0.82
N MET A 81 3.64 8.91 1.87
CA MET A 81 3.61 7.79 2.80
C MET A 81 2.86 6.62 2.21
N SER A 82 1.74 6.86 1.52
CA SER A 82 1.02 5.79 0.82
C SER A 82 1.88 5.18 -0.29
N CYS A 83 2.60 5.99 -1.08
CA CYS A 83 3.56 5.50 -2.08
C CYS A 83 4.65 4.63 -1.44
N ALA A 84 5.21 5.07 -0.30
CA ALA A 84 6.24 4.31 0.41
C ALA A 84 5.70 2.96 0.94
N LEU A 85 4.51 2.94 1.54
CA LEU A 85 3.87 1.72 2.03
C LEU A 85 3.61 0.71 0.91
N ARG A 86 3.05 1.17 -0.22
CA ARG A 86 2.80 0.32 -1.40
C ARG A 86 4.09 -0.25 -1.96
N ALA A 87 5.10 0.57 -2.16
CA ALA A 87 6.38 0.11 -2.67
C ALA A 87 7.05 -0.91 -1.74
N TYR A 88 6.94 -0.71 -0.42
CA TYR A 88 7.56 -1.58 0.58
C TYR A 88 6.87 -2.95 0.71
N HIS A 89 5.55 -2.97 0.85
CA HIS A 89 4.76 -4.19 1.09
C HIS A 89 4.28 -4.85 -0.20
N CYS A 90 3.72 -4.09 -1.13
CA CYS A 90 3.22 -4.62 -2.41
C CYS A 90 4.35 -4.92 -3.42
N GLY A 91 5.56 -4.38 -3.20
CA GLY A 91 6.77 -4.74 -3.94
C GLY A 91 7.33 -6.14 -3.59
N ILE A 92 6.51 -7.05 -3.08
CA ILE A 92 6.92 -8.42 -2.74
C ILE A 92 7.53 -9.13 -3.97
N GLY A 93 8.55 -9.95 -3.73
CA GLY A 93 9.35 -10.59 -4.79
C GLY A 93 10.46 -9.70 -5.36
N ARG A 94 10.42 -8.37 -5.14
CA ARG A 94 11.47 -7.43 -5.56
C ARG A 94 12.56 -7.25 -4.50
N ARG A 95 13.77 -6.91 -4.95
CA ARG A 95 14.91 -6.52 -4.11
C ARG A 95 14.61 -5.22 -3.38
N LYS A 96 15.29 -4.99 -2.24
CA LYS A 96 15.11 -3.76 -1.44
C LYS A 96 15.33 -2.48 -2.26
N VAL A 97 16.33 -2.48 -3.13
CA VAL A 97 16.64 -1.35 -4.03
C VAL A 97 15.53 -1.10 -5.04
N GLU A 98 15.00 -2.15 -5.66
CA GLU A 98 13.90 -2.07 -6.64
C GLU A 98 12.61 -1.54 -6.00
N ARG A 99 12.33 -1.93 -4.74
CA ARG A 99 11.20 -1.37 -3.99
C ARG A 99 11.37 0.13 -3.76
N TYR A 100 12.57 0.57 -3.37
CA TYR A 100 12.87 1.98 -3.21
C TYR A 100 12.73 2.76 -4.54
N GLU A 101 13.27 2.24 -5.64
CA GLU A 101 13.11 2.84 -6.97
C GLU A 101 11.64 2.91 -7.38
N THR A 102 10.85 1.88 -7.04
CA THR A 102 9.40 1.88 -7.27
C THR A 102 8.70 2.97 -6.45
N ALA A 103 9.13 3.21 -5.21
CA ALA A 103 8.61 4.31 -4.39
C ALA A 103 8.89 5.67 -5.06
N LEU A 104 10.10 5.88 -5.57
CA LEU A 104 10.47 7.10 -6.29
C LEU A 104 9.65 7.29 -7.57
N LEU A 105 9.41 6.22 -8.31
CA LEU A 105 8.55 6.23 -9.50
C LEU A 105 7.13 6.65 -9.14
N LEU A 106 6.54 6.06 -8.10
CA LEU A 106 5.19 6.43 -7.63
C LEU A 106 5.15 7.89 -7.19
N LEU A 107 6.12 8.35 -6.40
CA LEU A 107 6.24 9.73 -5.95
C LEU A 107 6.31 10.73 -7.12
N ALA A 108 7.13 10.44 -8.12
CA ALA A 108 7.27 11.29 -9.30
C ALA A 108 5.93 11.43 -10.05
N ASN A 109 5.17 10.35 -10.20
CA ASN A 109 3.83 10.38 -10.81
C ASN A 109 2.79 11.13 -9.97
N CYS A 110 3.04 11.29 -8.67
CA CYS A 110 2.23 12.12 -7.77
C CYS A 110 2.70 13.60 -7.74
N GLY A 111 3.69 13.99 -8.56
CA GLY A 111 4.27 15.33 -8.54
C GLY A 111 5.14 15.62 -7.30
N GLN A 112 5.53 14.59 -6.55
CA GLN A 112 6.37 14.72 -5.36
C GLN A 112 7.85 14.75 -5.73
N LYS A 113 8.65 15.40 -4.87
CA LYS A 113 10.12 15.39 -5.01
C LYS A 113 10.67 14.00 -4.64
N PRO A 114 11.77 13.58 -5.29
CA PRO A 114 12.47 12.37 -4.87
C PRO A 114 12.95 12.52 -3.42
N ILE A 115 12.90 11.42 -2.68
CA ILE A 115 13.30 11.35 -1.26
C ILE A 115 14.54 10.49 -1.12
N SER A 116 15.26 10.63 0.00
CA SER A 116 16.38 9.74 0.33
C SER A 116 15.89 8.37 0.84
N THR A 117 16.76 7.35 0.78
CA THR A 117 16.48 6.02 1.36
C THR A 117 16.09 6.09 2.83
N ARG A 118 16.73 6.97 3.62
CA ARG A 118 16.40 7.17 5.03
C ARG A 118 14.99 7.72 5.20
N GLN A 119 14.61 8.73 4.41
CA GLN A 119 13.26 9.27 4.43
C GLN A 119 12.23 8.23 4.00
N TYR A 120 12.53 7.41 2.99
CA TYR A 120 11.66 6.30 2.57
C TYR A 120 11.39 5.32 3.72
N LEU A 121 12.43 4.84 4.40
CA LEU A 121 12.26 3.91 5.53
C LEU A 121 11.51 4.57 6.71
N ASN A 122 11.76 5.86 6.97
CA ASN A 122 11.02 6.60 7.98
C ASN A 122 9.52 6.71 7.62
N LEU A 123 9.19 6.95 6.35
CA LEU A 123 7.80 7.02 5.89
C LEU A 123 7.10 5.67 6.03
N VAL A 124 7.79 4.56 5.76
CA VAL A 124 7.26 3.21 5.99
C VAL A 124 6.95 2.99 7.47
N GLU A 125 7.88 3.34 8.37
CA GLU A 125 7.66 3.18 9.81
C GLU A 125 6.52 4.08 10.32
N LEU A 126 6.46 5.35 9.91
CA LEU A 126 5.35 6.25 10.26
C LEU A 126 4.01 5.76 9.69
N GLY A 127 4.03 5.21 8.48
CA GLY A 127 2.87 4.59 7.84
C GLY A 127 2.38 3.38 8.62
N PHE A 128 3.29 2.51 9.07
CA PHE A 128 2.97 1.38 9.95
C PHE A 128 2.26 1.85 11.23
N GLN A 129 2.77 2.88 11.90
CA GLN A 129 2.14 3.41 13.12
C GLN A 129 0.74 4.00 12.85
N ARG A 130 0.54 4.67 11.69
CA ARG A 130 -0.80 5.14 11.30
C ARG A 130 -1.77 4.00 11.03
N VAL A 131 -1.34 2.95 10.33
CA VAL A 131 -2.18 1.76 10.07
C VAL A 131 -2.54 1.08 11.39
N ARG A 132 -1.55 0.89 12.28
CA ARG A 132 -1.77 0.36 13.63
C ARG A 132 -2.85 1.13 14.37
N GLY A 133 -2.70 2.46 14.49
CA GLY A 133 -3.68 3.28 15.22
C GLY A 133 -5.09 3.24 14.61
N ARG A 134 -5.21 3.13 13.28
CA ARG A 134 -6.52 2.96 12.62
C ARG A 134 -7.15 1.60 12.94
N LEU A 135 -6.37 0.52 12.91
CA LEU A 135 -6.85 -0.82 13.27
C LEU A 135 -7.24 -0.91 14.75
N GLU A 136 -6.46 -0.30 15.65
CA GLU A 136 -6.82 -0.23 17.09
C GLU A 136 -8.18 0.47 17.27
N GLY A 137 -8.40 1.59 16.58
CA GLY A 137 -9.68 2.31 16.63
C GLY A 137 -10.86 1.49 16.07
N LEU A 138 -10.65 0.71 15.00
CA LEU A 138 -11.68 -0.17 14.45
C LEU A 138 -12.05 -1.31 15.41
N VAL A 139 -11.05 -1.91 16.06
CA VAL A 139 -11.27 -2.99 17.05
C VAL A 139 -12.02 -2.49 18.28
N GLN A 140 -11.77 -1.25 18.71
CA GLN A 140 -12.47 -0.65 19.86
C GLN A 140 -13.91 -0.22 19.56
N ALA A 141 -14.24 0.00 18.29
CA ALA A 141 -15.58 0.44 17.84
C ALA A 141 -16.51 -0.72 17.45
N ALA A 142 -15.98 -1.94 17.33
CA ALA A 142 -16.71 -3.17 17.02
C ALA A 142 -17.22 -3.85 18.29
#